data_AF-A0A924Q1Y8-F1
#
_entry.id   AF-A0A924Q1Y8-F1
#
_cell.length_a   1.000
_cell.length_b   1.000
_cell.length_c   1.000
_cell.angle_alpha   90.00
_cell.angle_beta   90.00
_cell.angle_gamma   90.00
#
_symmetry.space_group_name_H-M   'P 1'
#
loop_
_entity.id
_entity.type
_entity.pdbx_description
1 polymer ?
#
loop_
_entity_poly.entity_id
_entity_poly.type
_entity_poly.pdbx_seq_one_letter_code
_entity_poly.pdbx_strand_id
1 'polypeptide(L)'
;MTTSGALPVAHSTPWTVAGTTLASRFFLGTSHYPSLQVLGDAVRASGTEVLTVGLRRLQPESGGGSSFWQRIQALGCKILPNTAGCHSAEEAITLAQMAREIFGTAWIKLEVIGDDY
;
A
#
# COMPACT_ATOMS: atom_id res chain seq x y z
N MET A 1 -35.65 9.61 -8.75
CA MET A 1 -34.35 10.28 -8.51
C MET A 1 -34.03 10.18 -7.03
N THR A 2 -33.32 9.14 -6.62
CA THR A 2 -32.85 8.98 -5.23
C THR A 2 -31.37 9.35 -5.20
N THR A 3 -31.07 10.54 -4.69
CA THR A 3 -29.71 10.94 -4.33
C THR A 3 -29.20 9.99 -3.25
N SER A 4 -28.27 9.11 -3.62
CA SER A 4 -27.49 8.30 -2.68
C SER A 4 -26.61 9.25 -1.86
N GLY A 5 -27.14 9.71 -0.73
CA GLY A 5 -26.35 10.45 0.25
C GLY A 5 -25.31 9.51 0.84
N ALA A 6 -24.06 9.67 0.44
CA ALA A 6 -22.96 9.03 1.14
C ALA A 6 -23.03 9.45 2.61
N LEU A 7 -23.10 8.47 3.52
CA LEU A 7 -23.05 8.75 4.95
C LEU A 7 -21.77 9.55 5.23
N PRO A 8 -21.81 10.61 6.06
CA PRO A 8 -20.61 11.33 6.44
C PRO A 8 -19.65 10.33 7.08
N VAL A 9 -18.49 10.13 6.46
CA VAL A 9 -17.41 9.36 7.05
C VAL A 9 -17.04 10.09 8.33
N ALA A 10 -17.37 9.51 9.48
CA ALA A 10 -17.07 10.10 10.77
C ALA A 10 -15.58 10.44 10.80
N HIS A 11 -15.25 11.72 10.95
CA HIS A 11 -13.86 12.16 11.05
C HIS A 11 -13.31 11.57 12.36
N SER A 12 -12.56 10.49 12.25
CA SER A 12 -11.84 9.92 13.38
C SER A 12 -10.84 10.95 13.89
N THR A 13 -10.73 11.06 15.22
CA THR A 13 -9.66 11.84 15.85
C THR A 13 -8.33 11.45 15.23
N PRO A 14 -7.57 12.41 14.67
CA PRO A 14 -6.29 12.14 14.03
C PRO A 14 -5.36 11.37 14.97
N TRP A 15 -4.51 10.53 14.39
CA TRP A 15 -3.57 9.71 15.12
C TRP A 15 -2.21 9.74 14.47
N THR A 16 -1.16 9.50 15.24
CA THR A 16 0.22 9.57 14.76
C THR A 16 0.86 8.19 14.82
N VAL A 17 1.52 7.81 13.72
CA VAL A 17 2.32 6.60 13.61
C VAL A 17 3.63 6.95 12.92
N ALA A 18 4.76 6.52 13.49
CA ALA A 18 6.11 6.77 12.96
C ALA A 18 6.33 8.23 12.50
N GLY A 19 5.91 9.19 13.34
CA GLY A 19 6.04 10.63 13.08
C GLY A 19 5.08 11.22 12.04
N THR A 20 4.16 10.43 11.48
CA THR A 20 3.15 10.89 10.52
C THR A 20 1.76 10.90 11.17
N THR A 21 1.08 12.04 11.10
CA THR A 21 -0.33 12.15 11.48
C THR A 21 -1.24 11.73 10.33
N LEU A 22 -2.21 10.88 10.62
CA LEU A 22 -3.22 10.34 9.71
C LEU A 22 -4.61 10.64 10.28
N ALA A 23 -5.56 10.94 9.42
CA ALA A 23 -6.98 11.04 9.77
C ALA A 23 -7.66 9.66 9.70
N SER A 24 -7.35 8.88 8.68
CA SER A 24 -7.88 7.55 8.41
C SER A 24 -7.13 6.48 9.20
N ARG A 25 -7.88 5.52 9.74
CA ARG A 25 -7.34 4.32 10.42
C ARG A 25 -7.41 3.08 9.52
N PHE A 26 -7.87 3.25 8.27
CA PHE A 26 -8.05 2.17 7.34
C PHE A 26 -6.92 2.18 6.31
N PHE A 27 -6.12 1.11 6.28
CA PHE A 27 -5.02 0.93 5.32
C PHE A 27 -5.48 -0.06 4.24
N LEU A 28 -5.04 0.14 3.00
CA LEU A 28 -5.39 -0.76 1.90
C LEU A 28 -4.15 -1.41 1.29
N GLY A 29 -4.28 -2.70 0.96
CA GLY A 29 -3.34 -3.37 0.07
C GLY A 29 -3.64 -3.05 -1.39
N THR A 30 -2.65 -3.32 -2.26
CA THR A 30 -2.76 -3.09 -3.71
C THR A 30 -2.90 -4.38 -4.52
N SER A 31 -2.95 -5.54 -3.86
CA SER A 31 -3.14 -6.84 -4.49
C SER A 31 -4.61 -7.20 -4.70
N HIS A 32 -4.88 -8.18 -5.57
CA HIS A 32 -6.20 -8.77 -5.83
C HIS A 32 -7.29 -7.83 -6.40
N TYR A 33 -6.93 -6.66 -6.90
CA TYR A 33 -7.85 -5.83 -7.67
C TYR A 33 -7.95 -6.31 -9.13
N PRO A 34 -9.16 -6.38 -9.72
CA PRO A 34 -9.35 -6.76 -11.12
C PRO A 34 -8.65 -5.82 -12.11
N SER A 35 -8.46 -4.55 -11.73
CA SER A 35 -7.74 -3.56 -12.51
C SER A 35 -7.23 -2.41 -11.65
N LEU A 36 -6.31 -1.61 -12.19
CA LEU A 36 -5.84 -0.38 -11.54
C LEU A 36 -6.94 0.68 -11.38
N GLN A 37 -7.96 0.65 -12.24
CA GLN A 37 -9.12 1.52 -12.09
C GLN A 37 -9.92 1.14 -10.83
N VAL A 38 -10.21 -0.14 -10.64
CA VAL A 38 -10.96 -0.62 -9.45
C VAL A 38 -10.17 -0.33 -8.16
N LEU A 39 -8.84 -0.48 -8.18
CA LEU A 39 -7.98 -0.06 -7.07
C LEU A 39 -8.16 1.45 -6.78
N GLY A 40 -8.07 2.31 -7.79
CA GLY A 40 -8.24 3.75 -7.61
C GLY A 40 -9.62 4.14 -7.08
N ASP A 41 -10.67 3.44 -7.53
CA ASP A 41 -12.03 3.64 -7.05
C ASP A 41 -12.17 3.23 -5.58
N ALA A 42 -11.59 2.10 -5.18
CA ALA A 42 -11.56 1.64 -3.79
C ALA A 42 -10.82 2.62 -2.88
N VAL A 43 -9.67 3.14 -3.32
CA VAL A 43 -8.89 4.13 -2.55
C VAL A 43 -9.68 5.41 -2.32
N ARG A 44 -10.35 5.92 -3.36
CA ARG A 44 -11.19 7.13 -3.24
C ARG A 44 -12.40 6.90 -2.33
N ALA A 45 -13.07 5.76 -2.48
CA ALA A 45 -14.25 5.44 -1.67
C ALA A 45 -13.90 5.20 -0.19
N SER A 46 -12.76 4.59 0.10
CA SER A 46 -12.36 4.26 1.47
C SER A 46 -11.74 5.45 2.23
N GLY A 47 -11.27 6.49 1.52
CA GLY A 47 -10.50 7.57 2.14
C GLY A 47 -9.22 7.08 2.83
N THR A 48 -8.58 6.01 2.30
CA THR A 48 -7.30 5.55 2.86
C THR A 48 -6.21 6.57 2.58
N GLU A 49 -5.33 6.75 3.55
CA GLU A 49 -4.14 7.59 3.41
C GLU A 49 -2.87 6.75 3.20
N VAL A 50 -2.94 5.43 3.39
CA VAL A 50 -1.79 4.53 3.34
C VAL A 50 -2.09 3.32 2.46
N LEU A 51 -1.19 3.07 1.49
CA LEU A 51 -1.24 1.91 0.62
C LEU A 51 -0.05 0.98 0.86
N THR A 52 -0.33 -0.31 1.01
CA THR A 52 0.72 -1.32 1.05
C THR A 52 1.06 -1.84 -0.34
N VAL A 53 2.35 -1.94 -0.65
CA VAL A 53 2.87 -2.35 -1.96
C VAL A 53 3.95 -3.40 -1.79
N GLY A 54 3.81 -4.53 -2.48
CA GLY A 54 4.86 -5.55 -2.55
C GLY A 54 5.83 -5.27 -3.69
N LEU A 55 7.13 -5.33 -3.43
CA LEU A 55 8.18 -4.98 -4.42
C LEU A 55 8.17 -5.87 -5.66
N ARG A 56 7.73 -7.13 -5.55
CA ARG A 56 7.65 -8.06 -6.68
C ARG A 56 6.83 -7.51 -7.86
N ARG A 57 5.80 -6.70 -7.58
CA ARG A 57 4.95 -6.08 -8.63
C ARG A 57 5.65 -4.97 -9.43
N LEU A 58 6.79 -4.49 -8.96
CA LEU A 58 7.58 -3.46 -9.62
C LEU A 58 8.67 -4.02 -10.51
N GLN A 59 8.93 -5.32 -10.44
CA GLN A 59 9.95 -5.94 -11.27
C GLN A 59 9.53 -5.89 -12.74
N PRO A 60 10.45 -5.55 -13.67
CA PRO A 60 10.17 -5.48 -15.12
C PRO A 60 9.58 -6.78 -15.67
N GLU A 61 9.97 -7.91 -15.07
CA GLU A 61 9.56 -9.27 -15.42
C GLU A 61 8.05 -9.52 -15.22
N SER A 62 7.41 -8.65 -14.42
CA SER A 62 5.95 -8.63 -14.24
C SER A 62 5.21 -7.92 -15.38
N GLY A 63 5.90 -7.48 -16.45
CA GLY A 63 5.29 -6.98 -17.69
C GLY A 63 4.64 -5.58 -17.60
N GLY A 64 4.82 -4.84 -16.50
CA GLY A 64 4.14 -3.54 -16.33
C GLY A 64 4.57 -2.67 -15.15
N GLY A 65 5.70 -2.97 -14.48
CA GLY A 65 6.10 -2.36 -13.20
C GLY A 65 6.15 -0.83 -13.18
N SER A 66 6.63 -0.19 -14.25
CA SER A 66 6.69 1.29 -14.35
C SER A 66 5.30 1.93 -14.44
N SER A 67 4.41 1.36 -15.25
CA SER A 67 3.04 1.86 -15.42
C SER A 67 2.18 1.63 -14.17
N PHE A 68 2.42 0.55 -13.44
CA PHE A 68 1.80 0.29 -12.14
C PHE A 68 2.26 1.34 -11.13
N TRP A 69 3.58 1.56 -11.03
CA TRP A 69 4.14 2.51 -10.08
C TRP A 69 3.63 3.93 -10.28
N GLN A 70 3.64 4.42 -11.53
CA GLN A 70 3.12 5.74 -11.87
C GLN A 70 1.66 5.91 -11.44
N ARG A 71 0.83 4.88 -11.60
CA ARG A 71 -0.57 4.93 -11.17
C ARG A 71 -0.71 4.91 -9.66
N ILE A 72 0.09 4.11 -8.95
CA ILE A 72 0.09 4.12 -7.49
C ILE A 72 0.50 5.48 -6.94
N GLN A 73 1.54 6.11 -7.50
CA GLN A 73 1.95 7.46 -7.11
C GLN A 73 0.84 8.49 -7.36
N ALA A 74 0.11 8.37 -8.47
CA ALA A 74 -1.00 9.27 -8.80
C ALA A 74 -2.19 9.17 -7.83
N LEU A 75 -2.29 8.12 -6.99
CA LEU A 75 -3.33 8.01 -5.97
C LEU A 75 -3.07 8.93 -4.76
N GLY A 76 -1.87 9.49 -4.61
CA GLY A 76 -1.55 10.47 -3.57
C GLY A 76 -1.48 9.91 -2.14
N CYS A 77 -1.63 8.60 -1.95
CA CYS A 77 -1.47 7.96 -0.66
C CYS A 77 0.01 7.81 -0.27
N LYS A 78 0.28 7.75 1.03
CA LYS A 78 1.57 7.33 1.55
C LYS A 78 1.81 5.85 1.24
N ILE A 79 3.05 5.52 0.90
CA ILE A 79 3.42 4.15 0.53
C ILE A 79 4.05 3.45 1.73
N LEU A 80 3.50 2.29 2.07
CA LEU A 80 3.98 1.36 3.08
C LEU A 80 4.45 0.09 2.38
N PRO A 81 5.71 0.01 1.93
CA PRO A 81 6.21 -1.20 1.30
C PRO A 81 6.12 -2.39 2.26
N ASN A 82 5.95 -3.60 1.75
CA ASN A 82 5.94 -4.82 2.54
C ASN A 82 6.99 -5.83 2.07
N THR A 83 7.38 -6.71 2.97
CA THR A 83 8.28 -7.83 2.69
C THR A 83 7.52 -9.13 2.41
N ALA A 84 6.31 -9.05 1.85
CA ALA A 84 5.45 -10.21 1.63
C ALA A 84 6.21 -11.32 0.90
N GLY A 85 6.06 -12.57 1.37
CA GLY A 85 6.70 -13.77 0.85
C GLY A 85 8.23 -13.80 0.92
N CYS A 86 8.80 -13.12 1.92
CA CYS A 86 10.09 -13.48 2.49
C CYS A 86 9.89 -14.60 3.53
N HIS A 87 10.78 -15.58 3.57
CA HIS A 87 10.74 -16.74 4.48
C HIS A 87 11.84 -16.70 5.55
N SER A 88 12.77 -15.75 5.42
CA SER A 88 13.83 -15.52 6.39
C SER A 88 13.93 -14.05 6.76
N ALA A 89 14.55 -13.78 7.91
CA ALA A 89 14.88 -12.42 8.32
C ALA A 89 15.86 -11.75 7.35
N GLU A 90 16.80 -12.52 6.79
CA GLU A 90 17.77 -12.02 5.82
C GLU A 90 17.06 -11.52 4.55
N GLU A 91 16.16 -12.32 3.98
CA GLU A 91 15.36 -11.92 2.82
C GLU A 91 14.53 -10.65 3.10
N ALA A 92 13.89 -10.59 4.27
CA ALA A 92 13.07 -9.44 4.64
C ALA A 92 13.91 -8.17 4.82
N ILE A 93 15.09 -8.27 5.44
CA ILE A 93 16.02 -7.14 5.61
C ILE A 93 16.51 -6.64 4.25
N THR A 94 16.94 -7.55 3.36
CA THR A 94 17.39 -7.17 2.01
C THR A 94 16.27 -6.48 1.24
N LEU A 95 15.06 -7.03 1.28
CA LEU A 95 13.92 -6.46 0.57
C LEU A 95 13.50 -5.10 1.16
N ALA A 96 13.58 -4.93 2.48
CA ALA A 96 13.31 -3.66 3.14
C ALA A 96 14.33 -2.57 2.76
N GLN A 97 15.61 -2.93 2.65
CA GLN A 97 16.65 -2.00 2.17
C GLN A 97 16.38 -1.56 0.73
N MET A 98 16.07 -2.50 -0.17
CA MET A 98 15.69 -2.18 -1.54
C MET A 98 14.45 -1.28 -1.59
N ALA A 99 13.44 -1.57 -0.77
CA ALA A 99 12.21 -0.78 -0.69
C ALA A 99 12.49 0.67 -0.32
N ARG A 100 13.38 0.89 0.65
CA ARG A 100 13.80 2.24 1.06
C ARG A 100 14.41 3.01 -0.09
N GLU A 101 15.31 2.41 -0.86
CA GLU A 101 15.95 3.08 -2.00
C GLU A 101 14.97 3.35 -3.15
N ILE A 102 14.05 2.44 -3.42
CA ILE A 102 13.06 2.59 -4.51
C ILE A 102 11.98 3.64 -4.17
N PHE A 103 11.52 3.65 -2.93
CA PHE A 103 10.35 4.46 -2.53
C PHE A 103 10.70 5.71 -1.74
N GLY A 104 11.96 5.88 -1.32
CA GLY A 104 12.38 7.02 -0.50
C GLY A 104 11.65 7.11 0.84
N THR A 105 11.30 5.96 1.45
CA THR A 105 10.54 5.89 2.71
C THR A 105 11.28 5.07 3.76
N ALA A 106 11.17 5.51 5.01
CA ALA A 106 11.67 4.76 6.18
C ALA A 106 10.66 3.71 6.69
N TRP A 107 9.45 3.69 6.14
CA TRP A 107 8.39 2.77 6.58
C TRP A 107 8.54 1.41 5.92
N ILE A 108 8.31 0.34 6.69
CA ILE A 108 8.24 -1.03 6.17
C ILE A 108 7.17 -1.80 6.95
N LYS A 109 6.33 -2.55 6.24
CA LYS A 109 5.46 -3.58 6.81
C LYS A 109 6.23 -4.89 6.76
N LEU A 110 6.83 -5.25 7.89
CA LEU A 110 7.56 -6.50 8.03
C LEU A 110 6.57 -7.68 7.96
N GLU A 111 6.80 -8.54 6.99
CA GLU A 111 6.11 -9.82 6.78
C GLU A 111 7.19 -10.88 6.56
N VAL A 112 7.26 -11.87 7.45
CA VAL A 112 8.09 -13.06 7.28
C VAL A 112 7.15 -14.24 7.45
N ILE A 113 6.96 -14.99 6.38
CA ILE A 113 6.05 -16.13 6.35
C ILE A 113 6.87 -17.35 6.75
N GLY A 114 6.52 -17.99 7.88
CA GLY A 114 7.04 -19.32 8.21
C GLY A 114 6.48 -20.37 7.25
N ASP A 115 7.08 -21.57 7.23
CA ASP A 115 6.77 -22.68 6.31
C ASP A 115 5.29 -22.78 5.86
N ASP A 116 5.06 -23.15 4.60
CA ASP A 116 3.73 -23.30 3.97
C ASP A 116 2.92 -24.51 4.51
N TYR A 117 3.13 -24.94 5.75
CA TYR A 117 2.63 -26.21 6.31
C TYR A 117 1.65 -26.05 7.49
#